data_AF-E6ZNN7-F1
#
_entry.id   AF-E6ZNN7-F1
#
_cell.length_a   1.000
_cell.length_b   1.000
_cell.length_c   1.000
_cell.angle_alpha   90.00
_cell.angle_beta   90.00
_cell.angle_gamma   90.00
#
_symmetry.space_group_name_H-M   'P 1'
#
loop_
_entity.id
_entity.type
_entity.pdbx_description
1 polymer ?
#
loop_
_entity_poly.entity_id
_entity_poly.type
_entity_poly.pdbx_seq_one_letter_code
_entity_poly.pdbx_strand_id
1 'polypeptide(L)'
;MRNSFFLVSTIALVALMHIRIVDAAAVPSIWSIFCKNGAKHPATRYACFESQEGKANYRSEDLHDAAVVYNPSNPNQFLVVLEEDQASATLTTPQYTLKVYGYLQEPDNCINFELFSHNDQLTVESSAYCQSYPAPQII
;
A
#
# COMPACT_ATOMS: atom_id res chain seq x y z
N MET A 1 31.78 30.17 19.77
CA MET A 1 31.25 28.86 20.21
C MET A 1 29.74 28.91 20.18
N ARG A 2 29.15 27.82 19.66
CA ARG A 2 27.75 27.37 19.78
C ARG A 2 26.76 27.84 18.70
N ASN A 3 26.66 26.95 17.70
CA ASN A 3 25.53 26.70 16.80
C ASN A 3 24.18 26.74 17.53
N SER A 4 23.13 27.15 16.80
CA SER A 4 21.82 26.49 16.87
C SER A 4 21.05 26.67 15.57
N PHE A 5 21.14 25.64 14.75
CA PHE A 5 20.23 25.28 13.67
C PHE A 5 18.85 24.97 14.25
N PHE A 6 17.86 25.83 14.06
CA PHE A 6 16.44 25.46 14.21
C PHE A 6 15.60 26.40 13.36
N LEU A 7 15.57 26.18 12.04
CA LEU A 7 14.56 26.74 11.12
C LEU A 7 14.72 26.14 9.70
N VAL A 8 14.89 24.82 9.60
CA VAL A 8 14.91 24.10 8.30
C VAL A 8 13.98 22.88 8.36
N SER A 9 12.76 23.04 8.89
CA SER A 9 11.81 21.92 9.01
C SER A 9 10.41 22.21 8.45
N THR A 10 10.19 23.36 7.81
CA THR A 10 8.87 23.73 7.25
C THR A 10 8.85 23.98 5.75
N ILE A 11 10.00 23.92 5.05
CA ILE A 11 10.07 24.20 3.59
C ILE A 11 9.98 22.92 2.74
N ALA A 12 9.90 21.73 3.34
CA ALA A 12 9.68 20.50 2.57
C ALA A 12 8.22 20.35 2.06
N LEU A 13 7.25 21.05 2.66
CA LEU A 13 5.84 20.96 2.26
C LEU A 13 5.42 22.00 1.20
N VAL A 14 6.14 23.12 1.08
CA VAL A 14 5.80 24.19 0.11
C VAL A 14 6.38 23.91 -1.29
N ALA A 15 7.36 23.01 -1.40
CA ALA A 15 7.91 22.58 -2.68
C ALA A 15 6.92 21.77 -3.55
N LEU A 16 5.80 21.30 -2.98
CA LEU A 16 4.74 20.61 -3.74
C LEU A 16 3.88 21.56 -4.60
N MET A 17 3.93 22.89 -4.36
CA MET A 17 3.14 23.86 -5.13
C MET A 17 3.86 24.46 -6.35
N HIS A 18 5.13 24.10 -6.60
CA HIS A 18 5.92 24.67 -7.71
C HIS A 18 6.63 23.63 -8.57
N ILE A 19 6.15 22.38 -8.59
CA ILE A 19 6.63 21.39 -9.56
C ILE A 19 6.08 21.78 -10.94
N ARG A 20 6.83 22.68 -11.58
CA ARG A 20 6.82 22.87 -13.01
C ARG A 20 7.15 21.52 -13.63
N ILE A 21 6.28 21.12 -14.56
CA ILE A 21 6.44 20.01 -15.49
C ILE A 21 7.81 20.13 -16.15
N VAL A 22 8.81 19.45 -15.60
CA VAL A 22 10.11 19.20 -16.22
C VAL A 22 10.49 17.79 -15.80
N ASP A 23 10.48 16.90 -16.79
CA ASP A 23 10.80 15.47 -16.71
C ASP A 23 9.91 14.61 -15.81
N ALA A 24 8.76 14.20 -16.35
CA ALA A 24 7.98 13.05 -15.90
C ALA A 24 8.70 11.69 -16.12
N ALA A 25 10.03 11.70 -16.20
CA ALA A 25 10.88 10.54 -16.35
C ALA A 25 11.61 10.30 -15.03
N ALA A 26 11.17 9.26 -14.32
CA ALA A 26 11.85 8.68 -13.16
C ALA A 26 11.66 9.37 -11.79
N VAL A 27 10.45 9.85 -11.47
CA VAL A 27 10.00 9.69 -10.08
C VAL A 27 9.68 8.20 -9.91
N PRO A 28 10.42 7.43 -9.09
CA PRO A 28 10.08 6.04 -8.83
C PRO A 28 8.64 6.03 -8.31
N SER A 29 7.78 5.19 -8.90
CA SER A 29 6.38 5.10 -8.44
C SER A 29 6.36 4.83 -6.94
N ILE A 30 5.36 5.36 -6.23
CA ILE A 30 5.17 5.12 -4.78
C ILE A 30 5.26 3.61 -4.50
N TRP A 31 4.66 2.79 -5.36
CA TRP A 31 4.78 1.34 -5.32
C TRP A 31 6.25 0.86 -5.37
N SER A 32 7.08 1.35 -6.28
CA SER A 32 8.51 0.97 -6.31
C SER A 32 9.29 1.39 -5.05
N ILE A 33 8.95 2.53 -4.45
CA ILE A 33 9.60 3.02 -3.22
C ILE A 33 9.29 2.10 -2.06
N PHE A 34 8.01 1.76 -1.87
CA PHE A 34 7.54 0.98 -0.73
C PHE A 34 7.67 -0.54 -0.93
N CYS A 35 7.51 -1.04 -2.15
CA CYS A 35 7.40 -2.47 -2.45
C CYS A 35 8.68 -3.12 -3.00
N LYS A 36 9.61 -2.34 -3.59
CA LYS A 36 10.85 -2.88 -4.18
C LYS A 36 12.08 -2.74 -3.27
N ASN A 37 12.11 -1.71 -2.44
CA ASN A 37 13.31 -1.34 -1.67
C ASN A 37 13.20 -1.65 -0.16
N GLY A 38 12.16 -2.38 0.27
CA GLY A 38 11.97 -2.74 1.69
C GLY A 38 11.91 -1.51 2.61
N ALA A 39 11.34 -0.40 2.12
CA ALA A 39 11.29 0.86 2.85
C ALA A 39 10.41 0.73 4.11
N LYS A 40 11.05 0.47 5.26
CA LYS A 40 10.34 0.41 6.54
C LYS A 40 9.86 1.80 6.93
N HIS A 41 8.56 2.03 6.83
CA HIS A 41 7.96 3.20 7.48
C HIS A 41 7.49 2.78 8.88
N PRO A 42 8.14 3.25 9.96
CA PRO A 42 7.90 2.73 11.31
C PRO A 42 6.49 3.01 11.83
N ALA A 43 5.77 3.96 11.22
CA ALA A 43 4.43 4.38 11.63
C ALA A 43 3.31 3.90 10.68
N THR A 44 3.61 3.12 9.65
CA THR A 44 2.60 2.77 8.63
C THR A 44 2.68 1.31 8.27
N ARG A 45 1.60 0.58 8.55
CA ARG A 45 1.40 -0.77 8.05
C ARG A 45 0.94 -0.66 6.61
N TYR A 46 1.65 -1.30 5.69
CA TYR A 46 1.22 -1.40 4.31
C TYR A 46 1.55 -2.75 3.71
N ALA A 47 0.75 -3.16 2.73
CA ALA A 47 0.94 -4.38 1.95
C ALA A 47 0.93 -4.05 0.47
N CYS A 48 1.80 -4.73 -0.28
CA CYS A 48 1.97 -4.51 -1.71
C CYS A 48 1.36 -5.66 -2.48
N PHE A 49 0.59 -5.37 -3.52
CA PHE A 49 -0.07 -6.37 -4.34
C PHE A 49 0.17 -6.11 -5.82
N GLU A 50 0.17 -7.19 -6.59
CA GLU A 50 0.15 -7.17 -8.04
C GLU A 50 -0.92 -8.14 -8.55
N SER A 51 -1.90 -7.65 -9.31
CA SER A 51 -2.95 -8.49 -9.88
C SER A 51 -2.65 -8.90 -11.31
N GLN A 52 -2.82 -10.20 -11.61
CA GLN A 52 -2.72 -10.74 -12.97
C GLN A 52 -4.00 -10.51 -13.79
N GLU A 53 -5.11 -10.14 -13.15
CA GLU A 53 -6.41 -9.97 -13.81
C GLU A 53 -6.72 -8.53 -14.24
N GLY A 54 -5.88 -7.57 -13.84
CA GLY A 54 -6.07 -6.15 -14.10
C GLY A 54 -6.10 -5.31 -12.84
N LYS A 55 -6.55 -4.06 -12.97
CA LYS A 55 -6.69 -3.15 -11.82
C LYS A 55 -7.76 -3.69 -10.85
N ALA A 56 -7.36 -3.96 -9.61
CA ALA A 56 -8.31 -4.22 -8.53
C ALA A 56 -9.14 -2.97 -8.24
N ASN A 57 -10.44 -3.11 -8.01
CA ASN A 57 -11.37 -2.02 -7.72
C ASN A 57 -11.89 -2.11 -6.29
N TYR A 58 -12.39 -1.00 -5.76
CA TYR A 58 -13.03 -0.94 -4.45
C TYR A 58 -14.06 0.18 -4.46
N ARG A 59 -15.01 0.15 -3.52
CA ARG A 59 -15.86 1.29 -3.20
C ARG A 59 -15.36 1.97 -1.93
N SER A 60 -15.73 3.22 -1.73
CA SER A 60 -15.28 3.97 -0.55
C SER A 60 -15.70 3.32 0.77
N GLU A 61 -16.86 2.67 0.80
CA GLU A 61 -17.35 1.92 1.96
C GLU A 61 -16.56 0.63 2.25
N ASP A 62 -15.80 0.12 1.28
CA ASP A 62 -14.96 -1.07 1.44
C ASP A 62 -13.62 -0.75 2.12
N LEU A 63 -13.34 0.53 2.37
CA LEU A 63 -12.15 1.01 3.07
C LEU A 63 -12.55 1.50 4.46
N HIS A 64 -11.99 0.85 5.48
CA HIS A 64 -12.12 1.23 6.87
C HIS A 64 -10.74 1.60 7.40
N ASP A 65 -10.49 2.90 7.60
CA ASP A 65 -9.21 3.45 8.07
C ASP A 65 -8.01 2.93 7.25
N ALA A 66 -8.24 2.80 5.94
CA ALA A 66 -7.30 2.27 4.98
C ALA A 66 -7.27 3.12 3.70
N ALA A 67 -6.12 3.10 3.02
CA ALA A 67 -5.92 3.79 1.76
C ALA A 67 -5.33 2.84 0.71
N VAL A 68 -5.77 2.98 -0.55
CA VAL A 68 -5.25 2.22 -1.69
C VAL A 68 -4.52 3.17 -2.63
N VAL A 69 -3.24 2.89 -2.93
CA VAL A 69 -2.44 3.70 -3.85
C VAL A 69 -1.96 2.84 -5.01
N TYR A 70 -2.42 3.16 -6.21
CA TYR A 70 -2.00 2.48 -7.43
C TYR A 70 -0.66 3.00 -7.95
N ASN A 71 0.12 2.12 -8.55
CA ASN A 71 1.26 2.50 -9.35
C ASN A 71 0.77 3.20 -10.63
N PRO A 72 1.10 4.48 -10.88
CA PRO A 72 0.65 5.21 -12.05
C PRO A 72 1.15 4.61 -13.38
N SER A 73 2.28 3.90 -13.36
CA SER A 73 2.86 3.26 -14.55
C SER A 73 2.31 1.85 -14.81
N ASN A 74 1.70 1.21 -13.81
CA ASN A 74 1.07 -0.10 -13.92
C ASN A 74 -0.08 -0.22 -12.90
N PRO A 75 -1.34 0.03 -13.29
CA PRO A 75 -2.47 0.04 -12.35
C PRO A 75 -2.80 -1.33 -11.75
N ASN A 76 -2.19 -2.41 -12.23
CA ASN A 76 -2.30 -3.74 -11.63
C ASN A 76 -1.46 -3.86 -10.35
N GLN A 77 -0.48 -2.97 -10.17
CA GLN A 77 0.36 -2.88 -9.00
C GLN A 77 -0.19 -1.80 -8.07
N PHE A 78 -0.43 -2.15 -6.82
CA PHE A 78 -0.96 -1.21 -5.83
C PHE A 78 -0.47 -1.57 -4.43
N LEU A 79 -0.60 -0.62 -3.53
CA LEU A 79 -0.35 -0.80 -2.10
C LEU A 79 -1.63 -0.50 -1.33
N VAL A 80 -1.86 -1.25 -0.27
CA VAL A 80 -2.89 -1.00 0.73
C VAL A 80 -2.19 -0.55 2.00
N VAL A 81 -2.52 0.64 2.47
CA VAL A 81 -2.06 1.20 3.74
C VAL A 81 -3.17 1.06 4.77
N LEU A 82 -2.83 0.56 5.95
CA LEU A 82 -3.72 0.46 7.10
C LEU A 82 -3.29 1.51 8.12
N GLU A 83 -4.15 2.51 8.31
CA GLU A 83 -3.87 3.70 9.14
C GLU A 83 -4.05 3.40 10.62
N GLU A 84 -5.02 2.55 10.97
CA GLU A 84 -5.38 2.18 12.34
C GLU A 84 -5.31 0.67 12.60
N ASP A 85 -5.40 0.29 13.88
CA ASP A 85 -5.23 -1.09 14.36
C ASP A 85 -6.33 -2.06 13.96
N GLN A 86 -7.52 -1.56 13.65
CA GLN A 86 -8.66 -2.32 13.15
C GLN A 86 -8.98 -1.97 11.70
N ALA A 87 -8.04 -1.32 11.02
CA ALA A 87 -8.20 -0.92 9.63
C ALA A 87 -8.33 -2.16 8.73
N SER A 88 -9.19 -2.02 7.73
CA SER A 88 -9.39 -3.04 6.72
C SER A 88 -9.71 -2.44 5.36
N ALA A 89 -9.40 -3.19 4.31
CA ALA A 89 -9.73 -2.84 2.94
C ALA A 89 -10.24 -4.09 2.22
N THR A 90 -11.31 -3.93 1.45
CA THR A 90 -11.77 -4.95 0.51
C THR A 90 -11.60 -4.45 -0.91
N LEU A 91 -10.95 -5.24 -1.75
CA LEU A 91 -10.75 -4.96 -3.17
C LEU A 91 -11.22 -6.15 -4.00
N THR A 92 -11.69 -5.90 -5.22
CA THR A 92 -12.22 -6.90 -6.13
C THR A 92 -11.54 -6.83 -7.49
N THR A 93 -11.17 -7.99 -8.01
CA THR A 93 -10.80 -8.24 -9.40
C THR A 93 -11.93 -9.04 -10.08
N PRO A 94 -11.86 -9.32 -11.39
CA PRO A 94 -12.90 -10.08 -12.08
C PRO A 94 -13.23 -11.45 -11.47
N GLN A 95 -12.26 -12.17 -10.88
CA GLN A 95 -12.52 -13.49 -10.30
C GLN A 95 -12.29 -13.56 -8.79
N TYR A 96 -11.73 -12.52 -8.16
CA TYR A 96 -11.36 -12.58 -6.76
C TYR A 96 -11.80 -11.37 -5.94
N THR A 97 -11.99 -11.61 -4.65
CA THR A 97 -12.08 -10.58 -3.61
C THR A 97 -10.88 -10.70 -2.70
N LEU A 98 -10.06 -9.64 -2.65
CA LEU A 98 -8.99 -9.48 -1.68
C LEU A 98 -9.53 -8.74 -0.46
N LYS A 99 -9.41 -9.33 0.72
CA LYS A 99 -9.56 -8.63 2.00
C LYS A 99 -8.20 -8.44 2.63
N VAL A 100 -7.94 -7.24 3.12
CA VAL A 100 -6.69 -6.86 3.80
C VAL A 100 -7.07 -6.29 5.15
N TYR A 101 -6.44 -6.73 6.22
CA TYR A 101 -6.80 -6.29 7.57
C TYR A 101 -5.63 -6.39 8.54
N GLY A 102 -5.58 -5.47 9.49
CA GLY A 102 -4.64 -5.49 10.61
C GLY A 102 -5.31 -6.17 11.80
N TYR A 103 -4.66 -7.19 12.39
CA TYR A 103 -5.00 -7.63 13.73
C TYR A 103 -3.84 -7.34 14.67
N LEU A 104 -4.20 -6.82 15.86
CA LEU A 104 -3.36 -6.32 16.94
C LEU A 104 -2.38 -7.31 17.61
N GLN A 105 -2.06 -8.45 17.00
CA GLN A 105 -1.39 -9.54 17.73
C GLN A 105 0.00 -9.91 17.22
N GLU A 106 0.48 -9.36 16.10
CA GLU A 106 1.81 -9.72 15.59
C GLU A 106 2.88 -8.64 15.82
N PRO A 107 4.08 -8.99 16.33
CA PRO A 107 5.10 -8.04 16.76
C PRO A 107 5.87 -7.32 15.64
N ASP A 108 5.47 -7.41 14.36
CA ASP A 108 6.35 -7.03 13.23
C ASP A 108 5.70 -6.16 12.12
N ASN A 109 4.65 -5.38 12.41
CA ASN A 109 3.93 -4.56 11.41
C ASN A 109 3.39 -5.36 10.21
N CYS A 110 3.20 -6.67 10.39
CA CYS A 110 2.64 -7.54 9.37
C CYS A 110 1.15 -7.25 9.18
N ILE A 111 0.67 -7.46 7.97
CA ILE A 111 -0.73 -7.30 7.58
C ILE A 111 -1.26 -8.64 7.16
N ASN A 112 -2.49 -8.97 7.55
CA ASN A 112 -3.14 -10.18 7.06
C ASN A 112 -3.92 -9.87 5.79
N PHE A 113 -3.96 -10.85 4.89
CA PHE A 113 -4.84 -10.79 3.74
C PHE A 113 -5.48 -12.15 3.46
N GLU A 114 -6.67 -12.09 2.88
CA GLU A 114 -7.44 -13.24 2.42
C GLU A 114 -7.88 -13.00 0.99
N LEU A 115 -7.72 -14.00 0.13
CA LEU A 115 -8.18 -14.00 -1.25
C LEU A 115 -9.32 -15.00 -1.40
N PHE A 116 -10.47 -14.55 -1.89
CA PHE A 116 -11.65 -15.38 -2.12
C PHE A 116 -11.94 -15.46 -3.61
N SER A 117 -12.15 -16.67 -4.15
CA SER A 117 -12.64 -16.80 -5.52
C SER A 117 -14.15 -16.55 -5.59
N HIS A 118 -14.61 -15.81 -6.59
CA HIS A 118 -16.03 -15.59 -6.85
C HIS A 118 -16.76 -16.86 -7.29
N ASN A 119 -16.05 -17.81 -7.91
CA ASN A 119 -16.64 -19.04 -8.45
C ASN A 119 -17.01 -20.02 -7.33
N ASP A 120 -16.15 -20.15 -6.32
CA ASP A 120 -16.31 -21.15 -5.25
C ASP A 120 -16.66 -20.53 -3.89
N GLN A 121 -16.59 -19.19 -3.75
CA GLN A 121 -16.75 -18.43 -2.50
C GLN A 121 -15.87 -18.93 -1.32
N LEU A 122 -14.86 -19.75 -1.61
CA LEU A 122 -13.88 -20.26 -0.66
C LEU A 122 -12.65 -19.36 -0.62
N THR A 123 -12.01 -19.29 0.55
CA THR A 123 -10.68 -18.69 0.69
C THR A 123 -9.67 -19.52 -0.08
N VAL A 124 -9.08 -18.91 -1.10
CA VAL A 124 -8.03 -19.51 -1.93
C VAL A 124 -6.67 -19.32 -1.28
N GLU A 125 -6.46 -18.18 -0.62
CA GLU A 125 -5.21 -17.88 0.07
C GLU A 125 -5.49 -17.05 1.32
N SER A 126 -4.78 -17.35 2.42
CA SER A 126 -4.74 -16.54 3.63
C SER A 126 -3.30 -16.48 4.11
N SER A 127 -2.75 -15.28 4.26
CA SER A 127 -1.35 -15.13 4.63
C SER A 127 -1.10 -13.79 5.34
N ALA A 128 0.01 -13.73 6.07
CA ALA A 128 0.53 -12.49 6.64
C ALA A 128 1.62 -11.94 5.72
N TYR A 129 1.41 -10.73 5.21
CA TYR A 129 2.39 -9.97 4.46
C TYR A 129 3.17 -9.05 5.41
N CYS A 130 4.45 -9.33 5.58
CA CYS A 130 5.38 -8.44 6.24
C CYS A 130 6.26 -7.74 5.18
N GLN A 131 6.64 -6.49 5.41
CA GLN A 131 7.40 -5.63 4.47
C GLN A 131 8.73 -6.23 3.96
N SER A 132 9.21 -7.31 4.57
CA SER A 132 10.43 -8.04 4.20
C SER A 132 10.23 -9.05 3.06
N TYR A 133 8.99 -9.29 2.60
CA TYR A 133 8.66 -10.29 1.58
C TYR A 133 8.27 -9.65 0.23
N PRO A 134 8.49 -10.35 -0.90
CA PRO A 134 8.01 -9.89 -2.21
C PRO A 134 6.49 -9.71 -2.20
N ALA A 135 5.99 -8.73 -2.96
CA ALA A 135 4.57 -8.41 -3.05
C ALA A 135 3.75 -9.69 -3.40
N PRO A 136 2.74 -10.06 -2.60
CA PRO A 136 1.79 -11.11 -2.96
C PRO A 136 1.12 -10.79 -4.29
N GLN A 137 0.94 -11.85 -5.09
CA GLN A 137 0.26 -11.74 -6.37
C GLN A 137 -1.19 -12.16 -6.19
N ILE A 138 -2.12 -11.29 -6.61
CA ILE A 138 -3.51 -11.72 -6.82
C ILE A 138 -3.52 -12.46 -8.16
N ILE A 139 -3.69 -13.77 -8.10
CA ILE A 139 -3.81 -14.65 -9.28
C ILE A 139 -5.09 -14.31 -10.03
#